data_AF-A0A7S3HD25-F1
#
_entry.id   AF-A0A7S3HD25-F1
#
_cell.length_a   1.000
_cell.length_b   1.000
_cell.length_c   1.000
_cell.angle_alpha   90.00
_cell.angle_beta   90.00
_cell.angle_gamma   90.00
#
_symmetry.space_group_name_H-M   'P 1'
#
loop_
_entity.id
_entity.type
_entity.pdbx_description
1 polymer ?
#
loop_
_entity_poly.entity_id
_entity_poly.type
_entity_poly.pdbx_seq_one_letter_code
_entity_poly.pdbx_strand_id
1 'polypeptide(L)'
;DNSLAGVAGAAPAATSGAEEATSSGRWQVENFIAHQGGCFCLCWAPAASPVTESSAGAAAGGGERRKSVVLQPRRLVTGGADQQVRIWRHDVQTNSWADSHHFPGDAHSAWIRDVAWRPNAGIPANTIASCAEDGTVVIWTQAMVGQPWEMKDKKELHGAAALEGYPSV
;
A
#
# COMPACT_ATOMS: atom_id res chain seq x y z
N ASP A 1 -31.54 -35.63 -26.39
CA ASP A 1 -30.23 -35.84 -27.01
C ASP A 1 -29.34 -34.71 -26.49
N ASN A 2 -28.77 -34.78 -25.27
CA ASN A 2 -27.60 -35.59 -24.87
C ASN A 2 -26.55 -35.57 -25.98
N SER A 3 -25.33 -35.02 -25.88
CA SER A 3 -24.37 -34.78 -24.79
C SER A 3 -23.23 -33.92 -25.38
N LEU A 4 -22.48 -33.07 -24.67
CA LEU A 4 -21.17 -33.32 -23.99
C LEU A 4 -20.66 -31.93 -23.52
N ALA A 5 -20.49 -31.65 -22.23
CA ALA A 5 -19.33 -31.92 -21.38
C ALA A 5 -18.09 -30.99 -21.59
N GLY A 6 -17.95 -30.00 -20.71
CA GLY A 6 -16.74 -29.69 -19.92
C GLY A 6 -15.53 -29.01 -20.56
N VAL A 7 -15.19 -27.80 -20.08
CA VAL A 7 -13.89 -27.55 -19.43
C VAL A 7 -13.99 -26.32 -18.51
N ALA A 8 -13.63 -26.52 -17.24
CA ALA A 8 -13.42 -25.44 -16.28
C ALA A 8 -12.09 -24.73 -16.63
N GLY A 9 -12.16 -23.43 -16.92
CA GLY A 9 -10.99 -22.58 -17.12
C GLY A 9 -10.78 -21.70 -15.89
N ALA A 10 -9.63 -21.86 -15.26
CA ALA A 10 -9.22 -21.23 -14.01
C ALA A 10 -9.44 -19.71 -13.96
N ALA A 11 -9.80 -19.21 -12.77
CA ALA A 11 -9.75 -17.79 -12.45
C ALA A 11 -8.33 -17.26 -12.70
N PRO A 12 -8.14 -16.16 -13.47
CA PRO A 12 -6.82 -15.58 -13.63
C PRO A 12 -6.35 -14.98 -12.30
N ALA A 13 -5.13 -15.32 -11.92
CA ALA A 13 -4.44 -14.80 -10.75
C ALA A 13 -4.44 -13.27 -10.74
N ALA A 14 -4.75 -12.68 -9.58
CA ALA A 14 -4.80 -11.25 -9.38
C ALA A 14 -3.42 -10.62 -9.70
N THR A 15 -3.36 -9.87 -10.79
CA THR A 15 -2.20 -9.03 -11.13
C THR A 15 -2.56 -7.61 -10.72
N SER A 16 -1.79 -7.02 -9.82
CA SER A 16 -2.03 -5.68 -9.31
C SER A 16 -1.56 -4.61 -10.30
N GLY A 17 -2.50 -3.94 -10.97
CA GLY A 17 -2.23 -2.75 -11.79
C GLY A 17 -2.78 -1.49 -11.13
N ALA A 18 -1.99 -0.41 -11.14
CA ALA A 18 -2.48 0.94 -10.84
C ALA A 18 -2.91 1.60 -12.15
N GLU A 19 -4.15 2.04 -12.19
CA GLU A 19 -4.81 2.50 -13.40
C GLU A 19 -4.65 4.03 -13.57
N GLU A 20 -3.89 4.48 -14.58
CA GLU A 20 -3.98 5.84 -15.15
C GLU A 20 -4.19 5.76 -16.67
N ALA A 21 -5.39 6.15 -17.12
CA ALA A 21 -5.73 6.21 -18.53
C ALA A 21 -5.07 7.44 -19.16
N THR A 22 -4.08 7.20 -20.03
CA THR A 22 -3.56 8.25 -20.92
C THR A 22 -4.66 8.73 -21.87
N SER A 23 -4.47 9.86 -22.56
CA SER A 23 -5.38 10.32 -23.63
C SER A 23 -5.60 9.30 -24.75
N SER A 24 -4.78 8.25 -24.79
CA SER A 24 -4.88 7.10 -25.69
C SER A 24 -5.62 5.88 -25.10
N GLY A 25 -6.09 5.96 -23.85
CA GLY A 25 -6.75 4.86 -23.12
C GLY A 25 -5.82 3.70 -22.75
N ARG A 26 -4.50 3.84 -22.94
CA ARG A 26 -3.52 2.78 -22.63
C ARG A 26 -2.97 2.93 -21.22
N TRP A 27 -2.96 1.82 -20.48
CA TRP A 27 -2.31 1.68 -19.19
C TRP A 27 -0.80 1.79 -19.31
N GLN A 28 -0.18 2.55 -18.40
CA GLN A 28 1.28 2.57 -18.24
C GLN A 28 1.69 1.37 -17.38
N VAL A 29 2.78 0.70 -17.76
CA VAL A 29 3.31 -0.46 -17.04
C VAL A 29 4.76 -0.18 -16.71
N GLU A 30 5.10 -0.31 -15.43
CA GLU A 30 6.45 -0.25 -14.91
C GLU A 30 6.70 -1.48 -14.04
N ASN A 31 7.90 -2.05 -14.12
CA ASN A 31 8.29 -3.22 -13.34
C ASN A 31 9.50 -2.88 -12.48
N PHE A 32 9.43 -3.23 -11.19
CA PHE A 32 10.57 -3.16 -10.28
C PHE A 32 10.50 -4.30 -9.26
N ILE A 33 11.65 -4.65 -8.68
CA ILE A 33 11.73 -5.70 -7.66
C ILE A 33 11.45 -5.07 -6.30
N ALA A 34 10.29 -5.37 -5.73
CA ALA A 34 9.91 -4.86 -4.42
C ALA A 34 10.53 -5.66 -3.26
N HIS A 35 10.51 -6.98 -3.36
CA HIS A 35 10.93 -7.91 -2.31
C HIS A 35 11.69 -9.09 -2.89
N GLN A 36 12.74 -9.52 -2.19
CA GLN A 36 13.42 -10.78 -2.53
C GLN A 36 12.47 -11.95 -2.21
N GLY A 37 12.40 -12.93 -3.11
CA GLY A 37 11.51 -14.09 -2.95
C GLY A 37 10.01 -13.84 -3.26
N GLY A 38 9.60 -12.60 -3.51
CA GLY A 38 8.25 -12.27 -3.99
C GLY A 38 7.53 -11.22 -3.15
N CYS A 39 6.67 -10.44 -3.82
CA CYS A 39 5.75 -9.49 -3.21
C CYS A 39 4.39 -10.20 -3.04
N PHE A 40 3.84 -10.20 -1.82
CA PHE A 40 2.61 -10.92 -1.51
C PHE A 40 1.41 -10.01 -1.28
N CYS A 41 1.65 -8.78 -0.83
CA CYS A 41 0.59 -7.83 -0.51
C CYS A 41 1.02 -6.40 -0.82
N LEU A 42 0.04 -5.54 -1.09
CA LEU A 42 0.25 -4.12 -1.27
C LEU A 42 -0.99 -3.31 -0.90
N CYS A 43 -0.79 -2.03 -0.58
CA CYS A 43 -1.87 -1.09 -0.35
C CYS A 43 -1.46 0.33 -0.79
N TRP A 44 -2.37 1.05 -1.43
CA TRP A 44 -2.15 2.43 -1.86
C TRP A 44 -2.25 3.41 -0.70
N ALA A 45 -1.36 4.39 -0.67
CA ALA A 45 -1.52 5.53 0.22
C ALA A 45 -2.70 6.40 -0.23
N PRO A 46 -3.33 7.15 0.69
CA PRO A 46 -4.36 8.12 0.34
C PRO A 46 -3.83 9.20 -0.62
N ALA A 47 -4.62 9.53 -1.65
CA ALA A 47 -4.23 10.50 -2.68
C ALA A 47 -4.32 11.97 -2.23
N ALA A 48 -5.18 12.27 -1.25
CA ALA A 48 -5.45 13.62 -0.77
C ALA A 48 -4.53 14.01 0.39
N SER A 49 -4.03 15.24 0.37
CA SER A 49 -3.44 15.83 1.56
C SER A 49 -4.54 16.08 2.61
N PRO A 50 -4.31 15.73 3.89
CA PRO A 50 -5.25 16.02 4.97
C PRO A 50 -5.54 17.52 5.15
N VAL A 51 -4.76 18.41 4.52
CA VAL A 51 -5.05 19.84 4.40
C VAL A 51 -5.81 20.12 3.11
N THR A 52 -7.08 19.73 3.04
CA THR A 52 -8.03 20.21 2.01
C THR A 52 -9.33 20.75 2.61
N GLU A 53 -9.31 21.07 3.89
CA GLU A 53 -10.30 21.92 4.54
C GLU A 53 -9.60 23.24 4.90
N SER A 54 -10.04 24.36 4.32
CA SER A 54 -9.64 25.75 4.65
C SER A 54 -8.48 26.40 3.87
N SER A 55 -8.76 26.82 2.63
CA SER A 55 -8.26 28.11 2.13
C SER A 55 -9.37 28.89 1.42
N ALA A 56 -10.52 29.02 2.10
CA ALA A 56 -11.55 29.99 1.73
C ALA A 56 -11.56 31.14 2.75
N GLY A 57 -10.44 31.87 2.83
CA GLY A 57 -10.39 33.20 3.42
C GLY A 57 -10.84 34.23 2.38
N ALA A 58 -12.10 34.65 2.50
CA ALA A 58 -12.76 35.85 1.96
C ALA A 58 -12.17 36.57 0.74
N ALA A 59 -12.81 36.40 -0.42
CA ALA A 59 -13.02 37.50 -1.37
C ALA A 59 -14.38 37.29 -2.06
N ALA A 60 -15.27 38.27 -1.91
CA ALA A 60 -16.56 38.32 -2.57
C ALA A 60 -16.36 38.40 -4.10
N GLY A 61 -17.01 37.51 -4.84
CA GLY A 61 -17.02 37.52 -6.31
C GLY A 61 -17.47 36.18 -6.87
N GLY A 62 -18.70 36.13 -7.40
CA GLY A 62 -19.31 34.94 -7.98
C GLY A 62 -18.54 34.42 -9.19
N GLY A 63 -17.98 33.23 -9.06
CA GLY A 63 -17.43 32.42 -10.14
C GLY A 63 -17.23 30.99 -9.61
N GLU A 64 -17.68 29.98 -10.34
CA GLU A 64 -17.56 28.56 -9.96
C GLU A 64 -16.08 28.18 -9.84
N ARG A 65 -15.55 28.28 -8.62
CA ARG A 65 -14.14 28.04 -8.32
C ARG A 65 -13.92 26.53 -8.23
N ARG A 66 -13.36 25.94 -9.29
CA ARG A 66 -12.90 24.55 -9.28
C ARG A 66 -11.93 24.39 -8.11
N LYS A 67 -12.34 23.68 -7.05
CA LYS A 67 -11.47 23.38 -5.90
C LYS A 67 -10.24 22.62 -6.42
N SER A 68 -9.08 23.27 -6.49
CA SER A 68 -7.84 22.61 -6.84
C SER A 68 -7.36 21.82 -5.63
N VAL A 69 -7.60 20.51 -5.64
CA VAL A 69 -7.04 19.59 -4.65
C VAL A 69 -5.54 19.45 -4.93
N VAL A 70 -4.70 19.78 -3.94
CA VAL A 70 -3.27 19.45 -4.01
C VAL A 70 -3.12 17.96 -3.74
N LEU A 71 -2.90 17.18 -4.80
CA LEU A 71 -2.66 15.76 -4.71
C LEU A 71 -1.26 15.49 -4.17
N GLN A 72 -1.14 14.55 -3.24
CA GLN A 72 0.16 14.08 -2.79
C GLN A 72 0.80 13.18 -3.86
N PRO A 73 2.14 13.08 -3.90
CA PRO A 73 2.83 12.09 -4.71
C PRO A 73 2.29 10.69 -4.45
N ARG A 74 2.14 9.90 -5.52
CA ARG A 74 1.64 8.52 -5.41
C ARG A 74 2.59 7.71 -4.53
N ARG A 75 2.04 7.00 -3.55
CA ARG A 75 2.77 6.10 -2.68
C ARG A 75 1.99 4.82 -2.52
N LEU A 76 2.71 3.74 -2.26
CA LEU A 76 2.14 2.45 -1.90
C LEU A 76 3.03 1.78 -0.86
N VAL A 77 2.43 0.93 -0.03
CA VAL A 77 3.14 0.03 0.87
C VAL A 77 3.10 -1.38 0.30
N THR A 78 4.17 -2.14 0.45
CA THR A 78 4.23 -3.56 0.08
C THR A 78 4.79 -4.40 1.22
N GLY A 79 4.47 -5.69 1.19
CA GLY A 79 5.09 -6.72 2.03
C GLY A 79 5.39 -7.99 1.22
N GLY A 80 6.40 -8.75 1.64
CA GLY A 80 6.86 -9.91 0.88
C GLY A 80 7.55 -11.01 1.67
N ALA A 81 8.17 -11.93 0.93
CA ALA A 81 8.86 -13.12 1.45
C ALA A 81 10.15 -12.79 2.21
N ASP A 82 10.74 -11.62 1.98
CA ASP A 82 11.92 -11.11 2.69
C ASP A 82 11.60 -10.59 4.11
N GLN A 83 10.36 -10.80 4.59
CA GLN A 83 9.88 -10.38 5.91
C GLN A 83 9.88 -8.85 6.11
N GLN A 84 10.09 -8.09 5.02
CA GLN A 84 10.12 -6.63 5.05
C GLN A 84 8.77 -6.04 4.69
N VAL A 85 8.49 -4.88 5.28
CA VAL A 85 7.47 -3.94 4.81
C VAL A 85 8.20 -2.73 4.24
N ARG A 86 7.78 -2.25 3.07
CA ARG A 86 8.44 -1.15 2.36
C ARG A 86 7.42 -0.13 1.85
N ILE A 87 7.82 1.13 1.82
CA ILE A 87 7.03 2.21 1.23
C ILE A 87 7.73 2.68 -0.03
N TRP A 88 6.97 2.73 -1.10
CA TRP A 88 7.41 3.20 -2.40
C TRP A 88 6.76 4.55 -2.71
N ARG A 89 7.50 5.39 -3.44
CA ARG A 89 7.03 6.66 -3.94
C ARG A 89 7.29 6.75 -5.44
N HIS A 90 6.27 7.14 -6.19
CA HIS A 90 6.42 7.42 -7.60
C HIS A 90 7.02 8.82 -7.77
N ASP A 91 8.16 8.89 -8.43
CA ASP A 91 8.72 10.15 -8.88
C ASP A 91 8.10 10.51 -10.24
N VAL A 92 7.43 11.67 -10.27
CA VAL A 92 6.75 12.18 -11.46
C VAL A 92 7.73 12.69 -12.50
N GLN A 93 8.94 13.11 -12.09
CA GLN A 93 9.96 13.64 -13.01
C GLN A 93 10.64 12.52 -13.78
N THR A 94 11.02 11.45 -13.08
CA THR A 94 11.67 10.28 -13.70
C THR A 94 10.66 9.25 -14.19
N ASN A 95 9.38 9.40 -13.83
CA ASN A 95 8.30 8.44 -14.10
C ASN A 95 8.70 7.03 -13.65
N SER A 96 9.19 6.93 -12.41
CA SER A 96 9.67 5.68 -11.84
C SER A 96 9.32 5.54 -10.37
N TRP A 97 9.18 4.30 -9.91
CA TRP A 97 9.06 3.97 -8.48
C TRP A 97 10.42 3.93 -7.80
N ALA A 98 10.52 4.62 -6.67
CA ALA A 98 11.68 4.59 -5.80
C ALA A 98 11.29 4.09 -4.41
N ASP A 99 12.22 3.37 -3.79
CA ASP A 99 12.10 3.06 -2.36
C ASP A 99 12.15 4.37 -1.56
N SER A 100 11.23 4.51 -0.61
CA SER A 100 11.13 5.70 0.23
C SER A 100 11.30 5.39 1.72
N HIS A 101 10.99 4.16 2.14
CA HIS A 101 11.16 3.75 3.53
C HIS A 101 11.18 2.22 3.66
N HIS A 102 12.12 1.71 4.46
CA HIS A 102 12.13 0.33 4.94
C HIS A 102 11.82 0.32 6.42
N PHE A 103 10.82 -0.47 6.82
CA PHE A 103 10.56 -0.70 8.24
C PHE A 103 11.63 -1.63 8.85
N PRO A 104 11.87 -1.58 10.18
CA PRO A 104 12.81 -2.46 10.85
C PRO A 104 12.55 -3.94 10.54
N GLY A 105 13.60 -4.65 10.12
CA GLY A 105 13.50 -6.03 9.65
C GLY A 105 13.27 -7.07 10.73
N ASP A 106 13.34 -6.69 12.01
CA ASP A 106 13.07 -7.52 13.19
C ASP A 106 11.61 -7.40 13.68
N ALA A 107 10.79 -6.60 13.00
CA ALA A 107 9.38 -6.43 13.36
C ALA A 107 8.54 -7.69 13.09
N HIS A 108 8.85 -8.41 12.03
CA HIS A 108 8.24 -9.69 11.64
C HIS A 108 9.33 -10.75 11.48
N SER A 109 9.05 -11.99 11.87
CA SER A 109 9.97 -13.14 11.76
C SER A 109 9.55 -14.15 10.69
N ALA A 110 8.48 -13.87 9.97
CA ALA A 110 7.99 -14.67 8.85
C ALA A 110 7.43 -13.78 7.73
N TRP A 111 6.93 -14.41 6.68
CA TRP A 111 6.43 -13.72 5.49
C TRP A 111 5.27 -12.77 5.81
N ILE A 112 5.30 -11.59 5.18
CA ILE A 112 4.21 -10.63 5.31
C ILE A 112 3.00 -11.15 4.53
N ARG A 113 1.85 -11.22 5.18
CA ARG A 113 0.61 -11.74 4.61
C ARG A 113 -0.31 -10.63 4.13
N ASP A 114 -0.34 -9.50 4.83
CA ASP A 114 -1.13 -8.34 4.41
C ASP A 114 -0.53 -7.02 4.92
N VAL A 115 -0.85 -5.93 4.21
CA VAL A 115 -0.53 -4.55 4.56
C VAL A 115 -1.73 -3.65 4.29
N ALA A 116 -2.00 -2.71 5.19
CA ALA A 116 -3.09 -1.76 5.03
C ALA A 116 -2.63 -0.35 5.37
N TRP A 117 -2.87 0.60 4.47
CA TRP A 117 -2.64 2.02 4.71
C TRP A 117 -3.94 2.70 5.12
N ARG A 118 -3.94 3.35 6.29
CA ARG A 118 -5.09 4.10 6.78
C ARG A 118 -5.43 5.30 5.88
N PRO A 119 -6.70 5.52 5.53
CA PRO A 119 -7.18 6.78 4.99
C PRO A 119 -7.03 7.94 5.99
N ASN A 120 -6.34 9.00 5.57
CA ASN A 120 -6.06 10.17 6.40
C ASN A 120 -7.05 11.30 6.09
N ALA A 121 -8.30 11.15 6.51
CA ALA A 121 -9.32 12.19 6.36
C ALA A 121 -9.08 13.32 7.39
N GLY A 122 -8.32 14.34 7.00
CA GLY A 122 -8.09 15.53 7.83
C GLY A 122 -7.03 15.40 8.93
N ILE A 123 -6.34 14.25 9.03
CA ILE A 123 -5.28 14.01 10.02
C ILE A 123 -3.92 13.94 9.30
N PRO A 124 -2.91 14.76 9.67
CA PRO A 124 -1.61 14.79 8.99
C PRO A 124 -0.77 13.52 9.17
N ALA A 125 -1.13 12.67 10.12
CA ALA A 125 -0.42 11.44 10.43
C ALA A 125 -0.75 10.32 9.44
N ASN A 126 0.26 9.52 9.10
CA ASN A 126 0.08 8.25 8.39
C ASN A 126 0.03 7.10 9.39
N THR A 127 -0.77 6.09 9.08
CA THR A 127 -0.81 4.84 9.83
C THR A 127 -0.84 3.68 8.84
N ILE A 128 0.02 2.70 9.07
CA ILE A 128 0.05 1.44 8.32
C ILE A 128 -0.11 0.30 9.32
N ALA A 129 -0.84 -0.74 8.93
CA ALA A 129 -0.84 -2.02 9.62
C ALA A 129 -0.17 -3.05 8.71
N SER A 130 0.62 -3.95 9.30
CA SER A 130 1.15 -5.13 8.62
C SER A 130 0.89 -6.36 9.47
N CYS A 131 0.66 -7.51 8.82
CA CYS A 131 0.57 -8.79 9.49
C CYS A 131 1.43 -9.83 8.81
N ALA A 132 1.95 -10.78 9.58
CA ALA A 132 2.81 -11.83 9.08
C ALA A 132 2.34 -13.21 9.54
N GLU A 133 2.91 -14.23 8.90
CA GLU A 133 2.62 -15.65 9.19
C GLU A 133 3.07 -16.09 10.59
N ASP A 134 3.98 -15.33 11.20
CA ASP A 134 4.43 -15.49 12.59
C ASP A 134 3.34 -15.18 13.64
N GLY A 135 2.13 -14.81 13.19
CA GLY A 135 1.02 -14.45 14.06
C GLY A 135 1.11 -13.03 14.61
N THR A 136 2.03 -12.20 14.11
CA THR A 136 2.19 -10.82 14.55
C THR A 136 1.42 -9.83 13.69
N VAL A 137 0.90 -8.79 14.33
CA VAL A 137 0.35 -7.59 13.69
C VAL A 137 1.08 -6.38 14.23
N VAL A 138 1.64 -5.55 13.35
CA VAL A 138 2.39 -4.36 13.73
C VAL A 138 1.69 -3.11 13.20
N ILE A 139 1.57 -2.10 14.05
CA ILE A 139 1.04 -0.79 13.70
C ILE A 139 2.19 0.20 13.60
N TRP A 140 2.31 0.81 12.43
CA TRP A 140 3.31 1.81 12.10
C TRP A 140 2.66 3.17 12.02
N THR A 141 3.30 4.18 12.62
CA THR A 141 2.81 5.55 12.53
C THR A 141 3.90 6.51 12.13
N GLN A 142 3.52 7.53 11.37
CA GLN A 142 4.34 8.68 11.06
C GLN A 142 3.52 9.93 11.37
N ALA A 143 4.01 10.79 12.26
CA ALA A 143 3.25 11.96 12.73
C ALA A 143 2.87 12.92 11.59
N MET A 144 3.74 13.09 10.61
CA MET A 144 3.53 13.87 9.40
C MET A 144 4.47 13.38 8.30
N VAL A 145 4.10 13.56 7.03
CA VAL A 145 5.00 13.26 5.90
C VAL A 145 6.37 13.96 6.11
N GLY A 146 7.45 13.17 6.07
CA GLY A 146 8.81 13.65 6.28
C GLY A 146 9.33 13.48 7.71
N GLN A 147 8.46 13.18 8.67
CA GLN A 147 8.86 12.74 10.02
C GLN A 147 9.24 11.25 10.00
N PRO A 148 10.00 10.76 10.99
CA PRO A 148 10.30 9.33 11.09
C PRO A 148 9.04 8.48 11.25
N TRP A 149 9.13 7.25 10.77
CA TRP A 149 8.16 6.21 11.08
C TRP A 149 8.54 5.53 12.39
N GLU A 150 7.54 5.16 13.17
CA GLU A 150 7.70 4.51 14.47
C GLU A 150 6.79 3.28 14.56
N MET A 151 7.29 2.22 15.19
CA MET A 151 6.47 1.09 15.60
C MET A 151 5.64 1.52 16.82
N LYS A 152 4.34 1.70 16.62
CA LYS A 152 3.43 2.14 17.67
C LYS A 152 2.95 0.99 18.55
N ASP A 153 2.68 -0.16 17.93
CA ASP A 153 2.18 -1.33 18.63
C ASP A 153 2.58 -2.60 17.88
N LYS A 154 2.80 -3.69 18.61
CA LYS A 154 3.03 -5.03 18.07
C LYS A 154 2.20 -6.01 18.89
N LYS A 155 1.28 -6.69 18.22
CA LYS A 155 0.37 -7.66 18.82
C LYS A 155 0.69 -9.05 18.32
N GLU A 156 0.85 -9.98 19.26
CA GLU A 156 1.02 -11.40 18.97
C GLU A 156 -0.33 -12.08 19.13
N LEU A 157 -0.91 -12.50 18.00
CA LEU A 157 -2.18 -13.20 17.97
C LEU A 157 -1.93 -14.68 18.26
N HIS A 158 -2.19 -15.06 19.51
CA HIS A 158 -2.20 -16.45 19.92
C HIS A 158 -3.50 -17.11 19.43
N GLY A 159 -3.52 -17.47 18.14
CA GLY A 159 -4.60 -18.22 17.50
C GLY A 159 -4.08 -19.53 16.92
N ALA A 160 -4.91 -20.58 16.94
CA ALA A 160 -4.60 -21.98 16.61
C ALA A 160 -4.04 -22.28 15.20
N ALA A 161 -3.62 -21.27 14.44
CA ALA A 161 -2.86 -21.40 13.19
C ALA A 161 -1.34 -21.29 13.39
N ALA A 162 -0.86 -21.08 14.62
CA ALA A 162 0.53 -21.37 15.02
C ALA A 162 0.76 -22.89 15.02
N LEU A 163 0.43 -23.57 13.93
CA LEU A 163 0.71 -24.98 13.73
C LEU A 163 2.09 -25.09 13.12
N GLU A 164 3.01 -25.52 13.96
CA GLU A 164 4.12 -26.41 13.66
C GLU A 164 4.42 -26.61 12.16
N GLY A 165 5.55 -26.06 11.71
CA GLY A 165 6.28 -26.61 10.57
C GLY A 165 6.00 -25.96 9.23
N TYR A 166 6.61 -24.79 9.00
CA TYR A 166 7.25 -24.54 7.71
C TYR A 166 8.76 -24.57 7.93
N PRO A 167 9.49 -25.58 7.41
CA PRO A 167 10.94 -25.53 7.44
C PRO A 167 11.39 -24.35 6.57
N SER A 168 12.23 -23.49 7.14
CA SER A 168 12.99 -22.48 6.40
C SER A 168 13.72 -23.17 5.25
N VAL A 169 13.41 -22.77 4.01
CA VAL A 169 14.14 -23.17 2.79
C VAL A 169 15.52 -22.54 2.73
#